data_AF-A0A2V6A9D1-F1
#
_entry.id   AF-A0A2V6A9D1-F1
#
_cell.length_a   1.000
_cell.length_b   1.000
_cell.length_c   1.000
_cell.angle_alpha   90.00
_cell.angle_beta   90.00
_cell.angle_gamma   90.00
#
_symmetry.space_group_name_H-M   'P 1'
#
loop_
_entity.id
_entity.type
_entity.pdbx_description
1 polymer ?
#
loop_
_entity_poly.entity_id
_entity_poly.type
_entity_poly.pdbx_seq_one_letter_code
_entity_poly.pdbx_strand_id
1 'polypeptide(L)'
;YAIAGETTPALDILDELKRGSTETHISSYDIAVIYIGLGRKDQALEALENAYQERSEWLRYVKVDPRLDSLRGDPRFEKLANQVLPPASN
;
A
#
# COMPACT_ATOMS: atom_id res chain seq x y z
N TYR A 1 17.81 22.16 11.64
CA TYR A 1 17.55 21.25 12.77
C TYR A 1 16.91 19.99 12.21
N ALA A 2 17.60 18.83 12.33
CA ALA A 2 17.23 17.39 12.13
C ALA A 2 16.29 17.03 10.95
N ILE A 3 16.53 16.12 9.99
CA ILE A 3 17.29 14.86 9.86
C ILE A 3 17.16 13.92 11.07
N ALA A 4 16.02 13.22 11.17
CA ALA A 4 15.90 11.81 11.57
C ALA A 4 14.43 11.45 11.93
N GLY A 5 13.86 10.46 11.25
CA GLY A 5 13.05 9.45 11.94
C GLY A 5 11.64 9.82 12.42
N GLU A 6 10.87 10.66 11.74
CA GLU A 6 9.41 10.77 11.98
C GLU A 6 8.63 9.54 11.47
N THR A 7 9.15 8.32 11.70
CA THR A 7 8.44 7.06 11.48
C THR A 7 7.42 6.75 12.56
N THR A 8 7.54 7.36 13.75
CA THR A 8 6.64 7.11 14.88
C THR A 8 5.26 7.77 14.68
N PRO A 9 5.14 9.04 14.25
CA PRO A 9 3.83 9.69 14.10
C PRO A 9 2.95 8.99 13.06
N ALA A 10 3.52 8.56 11.93
CA ALA A 10 2.75 7.94 10.87
C ALA A 10 2.24 6.54 11.23
N LEU A 11 2.99 5.78 12.02
CA LEU A 11 2.55 4.48 12.54
C LEU A 11 1.51 4.66 13.64
N ASP A 12 1.68 5.62 14.54
CA ASP A 12 0.67 5.94 15.57
C ASP A 12 -0.62 6.44 14.94
N ILE A 13 -0.53 7.28 13.89
CA ILE A 13 -1.68 7.70 13.07
C ILE A 13 -2.32 6.49 12.41
N LEU A 14 -1.56 5.56 11.83
CA LEU A 14 -2.09 4.33 11.24
C LEU A 14 -2.86 3.48 12.27
N ASP A 15 -2.33 3.39 13.48
CA ASP A 15 -2.88 2.60 14.56
C ASP A 15 -4.13 3.27 15.16
N GLU A 16 -4.14 4.60 15.28
CA GLU A 16 -5.30 5.40 15.65
C GLU A 16 -6.39 5.33 14.56
N LEU A 17 -6.00 5.41 13.30
CA LEU A 17 -6.86 5.25 12.13
C LEU A 17 -7.50 3.85 12.09
N LYS A 18 -6.75 2.79 12.38
CA LYS A 18 -7.27 1.42 12.53
C LYS A 18 -8.23 1.29 13.71
N ARG A 19 -7.95 1.95 14.84
CA ARG A 19 -8.78 1.89 16.06
C ARG A 19 -10.05 2.75 15.97
N GLY A 20 -10.02 3.87 15.26
CA GLY A 20 -11.13 4.82 15.11
C GLY A 20 -12.06 4.54 13.92
N SER A 21 -11.70 3.59 13.05
CA SER A 21 -12.50 3.24 11.86
C SER A 21 -13.69 2.35 12.18
N THR A 22 -14.67 2.88 12.91
CA THR A 22 -16.02 2.30 12.94
C THR A 22 -16.89 2.77 11.76
N GLU A 23 -16.52 3.87 11.08
CA GLU A 23 -17.29 4.42 9.94
C GLU A 23 -16.51 4.55 8.62
N THR A 24 -15.18 4.71 8.64
CA THR A 24 -14.37 4.84 7.42
C THR A 24 -13.41 3.67 7.33
N HIS A 25 -13.79 2.57 6.66
CA HIS A 25 -12.90 1.41 6.52
C HIS A 25 -11.64 1.79 5.73
N ILE A 26 -10.50 1.89 6.40
CA ILE A 26 -9.22 2.19 5.76
C ILE A 26 -8.75 0.91 5.11
N SER A 27 -8.65 0.94 3.79
CA SER A 27 -8.28 -0.24 3.03
C SER A 27 -6.81 -0.58 3.25
N SER A 28 -6.45 -1.87 3.18
CA SER A 28 -5.04 -2.28 3.22
C SER A 28 -4.19 -1.62 2.11
N TYR A 29 -4.82 -1.07 1.07
CA TYR A 29 -4.16 -0.26 0.04
C TYR A 29 -3.66 1.08 0.58
N ASP A 30 -4.47 1.79 1.37
CA ASP A 30 -4.06 3.07 1.97
C ASP A 30 -2.92 2.87 2.98
N ILE A 31 -2.96 1.75 3.71
CA ILE A 31 -1.88 1.32 4.60
C ILE A 31 -0.58 1.11 3.80
N ALA A 32 -0.65 0.49 2.63
CA ALA A 32 0.52 0.30 1.78
C ALA A 32 1.14 1.64 1.34
N VAL A 33 0.31 2.60 0.95
CA VAL A 33 0.78 3.94 0.57
C VAL A 33 1.51 4.63 1.72
N ILE A 34 1.00 4.49 2.95
CA ILE A 34 1.67 5.03 4.14
C ILE A 34 3.04 4.36 4.34
N TYR A 35 3.12 3.03 4.26
CA TYR A 35 4.40 2.32 4.37
C TYR A 35 5.41 2.73 3.30
N ILE A 36 4.96 3.03 2.08
CA ILE A 36 5.82 3.55 1.01
C ILE A 36 6.38 4.93 1.38
N GLY A 37 5.53 5.83 1.89
CA GLY A 37 5.97 7.15 2.37
C GLY A 37 7.02 7.06 3.48
N LEU A 38 7.00 5.98 4.25
CA LEU A 38 7.97 5.68 5.32
C LEU A 38 9.21 4.93 4.83
N GLY A 39 9.34 4.67 3.52
CA GLY A 39 10.44 3.89 2.94
C GLY A 39 10.40 2.40 3.29
N ARG A 40 9.29 1.90 3.86
CA ARG A 40 9.14 0.52 4.34
C ARG A 40 8.51 -0.36 3.27
N LYS A 41 9.29 -0.65 2.22
CA LYS A 41 8.83 -1.36 1.02
C LYS A 41 8.25 -2.76 1.31
N ASP A 42 8.90 -3.54 2.18
CA ASP A 42 8.41 -4.90 2.51
C ASP A 42 7.01 -4.86 3.14
N GLN A 43 6.79 -3.94 4.09
CA GLN A 43 5.49 -3.79 4.75
C GLN A 43 4.43 -3.24 3.80
N ALA A 44 4.83 -2.38 2.84
CA ALA A 44 3.93 -1.92 1.80
C ALA A 44 3.47 -3.06 0.88
N LEU A 45 4.36 -3.98 0.53
CA LEU A 45 4.03 -5.15 -0.29
C LEU A 45 3.08 -6.09 0.44
N GLU A 46 3.33 -6.39 1.73
CA GLU A 46 2.39 -7.18 2.55
C GLU A 46 1.01 -6.51 2.63
N ALA A 47 0.97 -5.19 2.81
CA ALA A 47 -0.29 -4.45 2.84
C ALA A 47 -1.02 -4.49 1.48
N LEU A 48 -0.31 -4.43 0.36
CA LEU A 48 -0.89 -4.60 -0.96
C LEU A 48 -1.42 -6.03 -1.20
N GLU A 49 -0.73 -7.06 -0.69
CA GLU A 49 -1.22 -8.44 -0.72
C GLU A 49 -2.51 -8.59 0.09
N ASN A 50 -2.59 -7.98 1.28
CA ASN A 50 -3.81 -7.96 2.08
C ASN A 50 -4.95 -7.25 1.36
N ALA A 51 -4.67 -6.11 0.72
CA ALA A 51 -5.66 -5.40 -0.10
C ALA A 51 -6.21 -6.29 -1.23
N TYR A 52 -5.40 -7.22 -1.74
CA TYR A 52 -5.81 -8.17 -2.78
C TYR A 52 -6.72 -9.25 -2.24
N GLN A 53 -6.44 -9.76 -1.03
CA GLN A 53 -7.34 -10.70 -0.36
C GLN A 53 -8.68 -10.04 0.01
N GLU A 54 -8.65 -8.77 0.45
CA GLU A 54 -9.83 -7.95 0.75
C GLU A 54 -10.62 -7.54 -0.49
N ARG A 55 -10.09 -7.78 -1.70
CA ARG A 55 -10.65 -7.30 -2.97
C ARG A 55 -10.90 -5.79 -2.96
N SER A 56 -9.95 -5.04 -2.41
CA SER A 56 -10.02 -3.57 -2.34
C SER A 56 -10.23 -2.98 -3.73
N GLU A 57 -11.22 -2.08 -3.86
CA GLU A 57 -11.52 -1.40 -5.12
C GLU A 57 -10.34 -0.56 -5.63
N TRP A 58 -9.48 -0.11 -4.71
CA TRP A 58 -8.29 0.68 -5.02
C TRP A 58 -7.23 -0.07 -5.81
N LEU A 59 -7.23 -1.40 -5.77
CA LEU A 59 -6.27 -2.21 -6.52
C LEU A 59 -6.41 -2.03 -8.03
N ARG A 60 -7.55 -1.57 -8.55
CA ARG A 60 -7.68 -1.22 -9.97
C ARG A 60 -6.68 -0.15 -10.42
N TYR A 61 -6.10 0.60 -9.48
CA TYR A 61 -5.09 1.63 -9.74
C TYR A 61 -3.66 1.15 -9.51
N VAL A 62 -3.44 -0.11 -9.10
CA VAL A 62 -2.11 -0.61 -8.70
C VAL A 62 -1.03 -0.41 -9.77
N LYS A 63 -1.39 -0.45 -11.06
CA LYS A 63 -0.44 -0.24 -12.17
C LYS A 63 -0.24 1.22 -12.58
N VAL A 64 -1.09 2.14 -12.16
CA VAL A 64 -1.08 3.55 -12.61
C VAL A 64 -0.85 4.55 -11.49
N ASP A 65 -0.95 4.13 -10.23
CA ASP A 65 -0.74 5.01 -9.09
C ASP A 65 0.76 5.37 -8.94
N PRO A 66 1.14 6.65 -9.05
CA PRO A 66 2.53 7.09 -8.94
C PRO A 66 3.11 6.87 -7.53
N ARG A 67 2.27 6.76 -6.50
CA ARG A 67 2.72 6.48 -5.12
C ARG A 67 3.37 5.09 -5.03
N LEU A 68 3.00 4.18 -5.93
CA LEU A 68 3.54 2.82 -5.99
C LEU A 68 4.80 2.72 -6.86
N ASP A 69 5.26 3.81 -7.48
CA ASP A 69 6.41 3.80 -8.39
C ASP A 69 7.68 3.28 -7.71
N SER A 70 7.84 3.50 -6.40
CA SER A 70 8.97 2.98 -5.63
C SER A 70 9.02 1.46 -5.50
N LEU A 71 7.91 0.77 -5.76
CA LEU A 71 7.76 -0.69 -5.74
C LEU A 71 7.84 -1.31 -7.14
N ARG A 72 7.78 -0.51 -8.20
CA ARG A 72 7.90 -1.02 -9.58
C ARG A 72 9.27 -1.65 -9.81
N GLY A 73 9.28 -2.78 -10.51
CA GLY A 73 10.48 -3.60 -10.67
C GLY A 73 10.76 -4.57 -9.52
N ASP A 74 10.03 -4.50 -8.40
CA ASP A 74 10.05 -5.57 -7.42
C ASP A 74 9.24 -6.78 -7.95
N PRO A 75 9.82 -8.00 -7.99
CA PRO A 75 9.13 -9.17 -8.50
C PRO A 75 7.80 -9.48 -7.77
N ARG A 76 7.69 -9.16 -6.48
CA ARG A 76 6.46 -9.37 -5.70
C ARG A 76 5.38 -8.38 -6.12
N PHE A 77 5.77 -7.12 -6.33
CA PHE A 77 4.86 -6.09 -6.84
C PHE A 77 4.34 -6.44 -8.24
N GLU A 78 5.23 -6.80 -9.16
CA GLU A 78 4.84 -7.15 -10.54
C GLU A 78 3.91 -8.37 -10.58
N LYS A 79 4.19 -9.37 -9.74
CA LYS A 79 3.31 -10.55 -9.59
C LYS A 79 1.92 -10.13 -9.14
N LEU A 80 1.81 -9.34 -8.07
CA LEU A 80 0.53 -8.86 -7.55
C LEU A 80 -0.22 -8.03 -8.59
N ALA A 81 0.47 -7.08 -9.23
CA ALA A 81 -0.13 -6.20 -10.25
C ALA A 81 -0.68 -7.00 -11.44
N ASN A 82 -0.02 -8.09 -11.83
CA ASN A 82 -0.50 -8.99 -12.89
C ASN A 82 -1.66 -9.89 -12.45
N GLN A 83 -1.78 -10.21 -11.16
CA GLN A 83 -2.95 -10.92 -10.63
C GLN A 83 -4.19 -10.03 -10.60
N VAL A 84 -4.03 -8.75 -10.25
CA VAL A 84 -5.11 -7.76 -10.20
C VAL A 84 -5.59 -7.36 -11.60
N LEU A 85 -4.64 -7.04 -12.48
CA LEU A 85 -4.88 -6.57 -13.84
C LEU A 85 -4.05 -7.46 -14.78
N PRO A 86 -4.60 -8.63 -15.19
CA PRO A 86 -3.93 -9.46 -16.17
C PRO A 86 -3.70 -8.65 -17.45
N PRO A 87 -2.56 -8.84 -18.14
CA PRO A 87 -2.34 -8.20 -19.42
C PRO A 87 -3.49 -8.55 -20.35
N ALA A 88 -4.03 -7.54 -21.06
CA ALA A 88 -5.05 -7.77 -22.06
C ALA A 88 -4.58 -8.87 -23.00
N SER A 89 -5.29 -10.00 -22.99
CA SER A 89 -5.00 -11.11 -23.88
C SER A 89 -5.25 -10.62 -25.30
N ASN A 90 -4.19 -10.51 -26.09
CA ASN A 90 -4.23 -10.08 -27.48
C ASN A 90 -4.31 -11.29 -28.41
#